data_AF-A0A150RUV6-F1
#
_entry.id   AF-A0A150RUV6-F1
#
_cell.length_a   1.000
_cell.length_b   1.000
_cell.length_c   1.000
_cell.angle_alpha   90.00
_cell.angle_beta   90.00
_cell.angle_gamma   90.00
#
_symmetry.space_group_name_H-M   'P 1'
#
loop_
_entity.id
_entity.type
_entity.pdbx_description
1 polymer ?
#
loop_
_entity_poly.entity_id
_entity_poly.type
_entity_poly.pdbx_seq_one_letter_code
_entity_poly.pdbx_strand_id
1 'polypeptide(L)'
;MNRLPFVSAAVASSFLLLACDAQVDPEYRGEPLATIQGAIVDEGGSTEGHLRTAILNYNFLVDDFGHTDLAPVVGSFPAEFRIDLNVPPPAEVLNDFTRGGARPSESRFSTGYIAVLKEGLDPNVDPASIAGLAEEYMLVYVETDVQPGTQSERFLGGALSAGYHLMKWAPMTEAELQAYDACKATPDPRSCGVAEGGDADDRLVPNPEEFDSEVTIRIAPPRQFAAANLW
;
A
#
# COMPACT_ATOMS: atom_id res chain seq x y z
N MET A 1 45.31 38.38 -63.10
CA MET A 1 46.09 39.35 -62.32
C MET A 1 45.68 39.24 -60.86
N ASN A 2 46.65 38.90 -60.00
CA ASN A 2 46.85 39.28 -58.58
C ASN A 2 45.68 39.11 -57.58
N ARG A 3 45.80 38.18 -56.59
CA ARG A 3 46.40 38.36 -55.23
C ARG A 3 45.56 39.36 -54.38
N LEU A 4 45.00 39.07 -53.20
CA LEU A 4 45.48 38.33 -52.00
C LEU A 4 44.29 38.03 -51.03
N PRO A 5 44.50 37.20 -49.99
CA PRO A 5 43.49 36.58 -49.14
C PRO A 5 43.23 37.35 -47.84
N PHE A 6 42.09 37.11 -47.19
CA PHE A 6 41.90 37.43 -45.77
C PHE A 6 41.77 36.16 -44.94
N VAL A 7 42.51 36.21 -43.84
CA VAL A 7 42.84 35.17 -42.87
C VAL A 7 41.86 35.26 -41.70
N SER A 8 41.46 34.08 -41.20
CA SER A 8 41.00 33.73 -39.85
C SER A 8 39.83 34.46 -39.19
N ALA A 9 38.81 33.68 -38.83
CA ALA A 9 38.41 33.51 -37.44
C ALA A 9 37.59 32.21 -37.29
N ALA A 10 38.25 31.09 -37.01
CA ALA A 10 37.57 29.91 -36.47
C ALA A 10 37.25 30.22 -35.00
N VAL A 11 36.00 30.62 -34.73
CA VAL A 11 35.49 30.69 -33.36
C VAL A 11 35.21 29.26 -32.93
N ALA A 12 36.14 28.70 -32.15
CA ALA A 12 35.93 27.46 -31.44
C ALA A 12 34.87 27.68 -30.35
N SER A 13 33.59 27.43 -30.68
CA SER A 13 32.53 27.25 -29.69
C SER A 13 32.69 25.89 -29.03
N SER A 14 33.63 25.81 -28.11
CA SER A 14 33.66 24.80 -27.05
C SER A 14 33.28 25.51 -25.76
N PHE A 15 32.65 24.78 -24.84
CA PHE A 15 31.97 25.21 -23.60
C PHE A 15 30.48 25.49 -23.76
N LEU A 16 29.67 24.46 -23.46
CA LEU A 16 28.68 24.42 -22.36
C LEU A 16 27.90 23.09 -22.46
N LEU A 17 28.54 21.98 -22.10
CA LEU A 17 27.89 20.66 -21.92
C LEU A 17 28.06 20.17 -20.47
N LEU A 18 27.97 21.07 -19.49
CA LEU A 18 28.09 20.73 -18.07
C LEU A 18 27.22 21.67 -17.23
N ALA A 19 25.91 21.46 -17.24
CA ALA A 19 24.99 21.90 -16.16
C ALA A 19 23.54 21.44 -16.43
N CYS A 20 23.30 20.14 -16.53
CA CYS A 20 21.93 19.61 -16.36
C CYS A 20 21.75 18.88 -15.01
N ASP A 21 22.77 18.90 -14.14
CA ASP A 21 22.85 18.02 -12.96
C ASP A 21 22.58 18.72 -11.62
N ALA A 22 22.12 19.97 -11.60
CA ALA A 22 22.01 20.71 -10.34
C ALA A 22 20.78 21.62 -10.31
N GLN A 23 19.59 21.03 -10.41
CA GLN A 23 18.36 21.71 -9.99
C GLN A 23 17.29 20.72 -9.48
N VAL A 24 17.71 19.55 -9.03
CA VAL A 24 16.83 18.64 -8.31
C VAL A 24 16.88 19.04 -6.85
N ASP A 25 15.73 19.40 -6.29
CA ASP A 25 15.56 19.65 -4.86
C ASP A 25 16.14 18.46 -4.08
N PRO A 26 17.03 18.64 -3.09
CA PRO A 26 17.52 17.54 -2.25
C PRO A 26 16.39 16.79 -1.53
N GLU A 27 15.19 17.36 -1.43
CA GLU A 27 13.99 16.72 -0.90
C GLU A 27 13.18 15.95 -1.97
N TYR A 28 13.52 16.06 -3.26
CA TYR A 28 12.84 15.33 -4.32
C TYR A 28 13.08 13.83 -4.23
N ARG A 29 12.00 13.06 -4.07
CA ARG A 29 12.02 11.60 -3.88
C ARG A 29 11.79 10.80 -5.16
N GLY A 30 11.72 11.46 -6.32
CA GLY A 30 11.22 10.85 -7.55
C GLY A 30 9.70 10.95 -7.67
N GLU A 31 9.18 10.55 -8.82
CA GLU A 31 7.73 10.43 -9.03
C GLU A 31 7.16 9.31 -8.15
N PRO A 32 6.01 9.50 -7.50
CA PRO A 32 5.37 8.44 -6.74
C PRO A 32 4.94 7.29 -7.65
N LEU A 33 5.13 6.06 -7.17
CA LEU A 33 4.58 4.84 -7.79
C LEU A 33 3.07 4.78 -7.66
N ALA A 34 2.55 5.33 -6.56
CA ALA A 34 1.14 5.55 -6.31
C ALA A 34 0.95 6.69 -5.30
N THR A 35 -0.22 7.30 -5.33
CA THR A 35 -0.64 8.31 -4.36
C THR A 35 -1.96 7.89 -3.77
N ILE A 36 -2.08 7.89 -2.45
CA ILE A 36 -3.36 7.73 -1.75
C ILE A 36 -3.77 9.09 -1.19
N GLN A 37 -5.04 9.44 -1.33
CA GLN A 37 -5.59 10.67 -0.77
C GLN A 37 -7.01 10.44 -0.23
N GLY A 38 -7.43 11.33 0.67
CA GLY A 38 -8.79 11.31 1.17
C GLY A 38 -8.94 12.10 2.47
N ALA A 39 -9.87 11.68 3.31
CA ALA A 39 -10.27 12.39 4.52
C ALA A 39 -10.21 11.50 5.76
N ILE A 40 -9.82 12.12 6.87
CA ILE A 40 -9.89 11.53 8.20
C ILE A 40 -11.06 12.18 8.93
N VAL A 41 -11.93 11.37 9.53
CA VAL A 41 -13.09 11.82 10.28
C VAL A 41 -12.99 11.34 11.73
N ASP A 42 -13.15 12.26 12.68
CA ASP A 42 -13.25 11.96 14.11
C ASP A 42 -14.73 12.04 14.54
N GLU A 43 -15.40 10.89 14.61
CA GLU A 43 -16.79 10.80 15.05
C GLU A 43 -16.93 10.84 16.58
N GLY A 44 -15.84 10.56 17.31
CA GLY A 44 -15.80 10.52 18.77
C GLY A 44 -15.45 11.87 19.42
N GLY A 45 -14.95 12.83 18.65
CA GLY A 45 -14.59 14.19 19.08
C GLY A 45 -13.50 14.23 20.17
N SER A 46 -12.71 13.16 20.30
CA SER A 46 -11.89 12.89 21.48
C SER A 46 -10.40 12.74 21.17
N THR A 47 -9.98 12.94 19.92
CA THR A 47 -8.58 12.70 19.56
C THR A 47 -7.70 13.89 19.96
N GLU A 48 -7.31 13.93 21.22
CA GLU A 48 -6.23 14.81 21.71
C GLU A 48 -4.87 14.18 21.35
N GLY A 49 -3.97 14.99 20.79
CA GLY A 49 -2.59 14.58 20.46
C GLY A 49 -2.23 14.79 18.99
N HIS A 50 -0.95 14.60 18.68
CA HIS A 50 -0.48 14.61 17.30
C HIS A 50 -0.72 13.24 16.65
N LEU A 51 -1.24 13.25 15.42
CA LEU A 51 -1.63 12.05 14.69
C LEU A 51 -0.82 11.96 13.39
N ARG A 52 -0.62 10.74 12.91
CA ARG A 52 0.07 10.46 11.64
C ARG A 52 -0.74 9.46 10.83
N THR A 53 -0.78 9.66 9.52
CA THR A 53 -1.32 8.64 8.61
C THR A 53 -0.21 7.66 8.31
N ALA A 54 -0.59 6.40 8.16
CA ALA A 54 0.34 5.30 8.01
C ALA A 54 -0.19 4.25 7.05
N ILE A 55 0.70 3.60 6.31
CA ILE A 55 0.46 2.30 5.70
C ILE A 55 1.14 1.26 6.58
N LEU A 56 0.34 0.40 7.20
CA LEU A 56 0.83 -0.72 8.01
C LEU A 56 0.92 -1.96 7.12
N ASN A 57 2.10 -2.23 6.55
CA ASN A 57 2.31 -3.40 5.71
C ASN A 57 2.37 -4.65 6.60
N TYR A 58 1.41 -5.55 6.40
CA TYR A 58 1.24 -6.76 7.19
C TYR A 58 1.72 -8.00 6.45
N ASN A 59 2.56 -8.79 7.13
CA ASN A 59 3.01 -10.09 6.66
C ASN A 59 2.32 -11.20 7.48
N PHE A 60 1.28 -11.81 6.92
CA PHE A 60 0.47 -12.82 7.60
C PHE A 60 1.20 -14.16 7.80
N LEU A 61 2.33 -14.39 7.12
CA LEU A 61 3.12 -15.62 7.34
C LEU A 61 3.95 -15.57 8.63
N VAL A 62 4.25 -14.37 9.11
CA VAL A 62 5.06 -14.15 10.32
C VAL A 62 4.32 -13.31 11.37
N ASP A 63 3.08 -12.89 11.09
CA ASP A 63 2.20 -12.14 12.00
C ASP A 63 2.87 -10.85 12.51
N ASP A 64 3.27 -9.98 11.58
CA ASP A 64 4.07 -8.79 11.86
C ASP A 64 3.76 -7.62 10.92
N PHE A 65 3.69 -6.38 11.44
CA PHE A 65 3.73 -5.16 10.64
C PHE A 65 5.18 -4.72 10.45
N GLY A 66 5.96 -5.50 9.70
CA GLY A 66 7.41 -5.32 9.58
C GLY A 66 7.86 -4.02 8.89
N HIS A 67 6.93 -3.21 8.35
CA HIS A 67 7.23 -1.93 7.71
C HIS A 67 6.03 -0.97 7.76
N THR A 68 6.31 0.28 8.14
CA THR A 68 5.31 1.34 8.18
C THR A 68 5.76 2.52 7.33
N ASP A 69 4.98 2.87 6.29
CA ASP A 69 5.15 4.12 5.56
C ASP A 69 4.33 5.21 6.23
N LEU A 70 4.95 6.34 6.58
CA LEU A 70 4.31 7.40 7.38
C LEU A 70 4.15 8.70 6.58
N ALA A 71 3.02 9.36 6.77
CA ALA A 71 2.79 10.75 6.37
C ALA A 71 2.16 11.54 7.54
N PRO A 72 2.53 12.82 7.73
CA PRO A 72 1.95 13.64 8.81
C PRO A 72 0.46 13.90 8.56
N VAL A 73 -0.36 13.93 9.63
CA VAL A 73 -1.71 14.53 9.58
C VAL A 73 -1.58 15.97 10.04
N VAL A 74 -1.93 16.92 9.17
CA VAL A 74 -1.87 18.35 9.49
C VAL A 74 -3.27 18.94 9.37
N GLY A 75 -3.90 19.30 10.49
CA GLY A 75 -5.17 20.03 10.44
C GLY A 75 -6.10 19.83 11.63
N SER A 76 -7.36 20.22 11.45
CA SER A 76 -8.50 19.94 12.32
C SER A 76 -9.46 19.01 11.60
N PHE A 77 -10.20 18.17 12.32
CA PHE A 77 -11.10 17.19 11.69
C PHE A 77 -12.39 17.82 11.15
N PRO A 78 -12.90 17.40 9.97
CA PRO A 78 -12.29 16.43 9.06
C PRO A 78 -10.99 16.96 8.44
N ALA A 79 -9.96 16.12 8.41
CA ALA A 79 -8.62 16.48 7.94
C ALA A 79 -8.31 15.74 6.64
N GLU A 80 -7.84 16.46 5.63
CA GLU A 80 -7.36 15.84 4.40
C GLU A 80 -6.00 15.18 4.65
N PHE A 81 -5.73 14.09 3.94
CA PHE A 81 -4.42 13.45 3.94
C PHE A 81 -3.99 13.08 2.53
N ARG A 82 -2.67 12.96 2.35
CA ARG A 82 -2.03 12.46 1.14
C ARG A 82 -0.80 11.65 1.53
N ILE A 83 -0.66 10.46 0.94
CA ILE A 83 0.51 9.60 1.07
C ILE A 83 1.06 9.35 -0.33
N ASP A 84 2.31 9.76 -0.55
CA ASP A 84 3.05 9.47 -1.79
C ASP A 84 3.95 8.24 -1.56
N LEU A 85 3.70 7.18 -2.33
CA LEU A 85 4.42 5.92 -2.25
C LEU A 85 5.52 5.90 -3.29
N ASN A 86 6.73 6.31 -2.92
CA ASN A 86 7.83 6.47 -3.89
C ASN A 86 8.64 5.19 -4.13
N VAL A 87 8.54 4.20 -3.25
CA VAL A 87 9.32 2.95 -3.33
C VAL A 87 8.42 1.76 -3.00
N PRO A 88 8.69 0.56 -3.55
CA PRO A 88 8.02 -0.65 -3.12
C PRO A 88 8.20 -0.91 -1.62
N PRO A 89 7.28 -1.67 -0.99
CA PRO A 89 7.50 -2.17 0.35
C PRO A 89 8.76 -3.06 0.40
N PRO A 90 9.50 -3.06 1.52
CA PRO A 90 10.66 -3.93 1.69
C PRO A 90 10.33 -5.41 1.46
N ALA A 91 11.30 -6.18 0.97
CA ALA A 91 11.06 -7.58 0.60
C ALA A 91 10.66 -8.47 1.78
N GLU A 92 11.06 -8.10 3.00
CA GLU A 92 10.75 -8.76 4.26
C GLU A 92 9.26 -8.68 4.65
N VAL A 93 8.53 -7.67 4.17
CA VAL A 93 7.09 -7.53 4.42
C VAL A 93 6.22 -8.09 3.30
N LEU A 94 6.83 -8.65 2.26
CA LEU A 94 6.08 -9.32 1.21
C LEU A 94 5.68 -10.72 1.66
N ASN A 95 4.39 -10.99 1.57
CA ASN A 95 3.81 -12.31 1.66
C ASN A 95 4.25 -13.16 0.47
N ASP A 96 4.70 -14.38 0.78
CA ASP A 96 5.31 -15.30 -0.18
C ASP A 96 4.68 -16.70 -0.02
N PHE A 97 3.62 -16.94 -0.79
CA PHE A 97 2.92 -18.22 -0.76
C PHE A 97 3.74 -19.39 -1.29
N THR A 98 4.87 -19.16 -1.98
CA THR A 98 5.76 -20.26 -2.40
C THR A 98 6.32 -21.01 -1.18
N ARG A 99 6.45 -20.33 -0.03
CA ARG A 99 6.84 -20.94 1.25
C ARG A 99 5.77 -21.88 1.81
N GLY A 100 4.51 -21.71 1.41
CA GLY A 100 3.37 -22.56 1.73
C GLY A 100 3.16 -23.73 0.76
N GLY A 101 4.06 -23.94 -0.21
CA GLY A 101 3.91 -24.99 -1.23
C GLY A 101 3.17 -24.55 -2.49
N ALA A 102 2.93 -23.24 -2.66
CA ALA A 102 2.37 -22.68 -3.89
C ALA A 102 3.40 -22.70 -5.05
N ARG A 103 3.02 -22.19 -6.23
CA ARG A 103 3.86 -22.36 -7.44
C ARG A 103 5.15 -21.54 -7.29
N PRO A 104 6.34 -22.04 -7.69
CA PRO A 104 7.60 -21.30 -7.53
C PRO A 104 7.67 -19.95 -8.28
N SER A 105 6.83 -19.76 -9.30
CA SER A 105 6.74 -18.54 -10.09
C SER A 105 5.70 -17.54 -9.57
N GLU A 106 5.05 -17.85 -8.44
CA GLU A 106 3.97 -17.06 -7.90
C GLU A 106 4.46 -15.73 -7.35
N SER A 107 3.77 -14.64 -7.68
CA SER A 107 4.19 -13.31 -7.21
C SER A 107 4.07 -13.19 -5.70
N ARG A 108 5.05 -12.50 -5.12
CA ARG A 108 4.97 -11.97 -3.76
C ARG A 108 4.16 -10.67 -3.76
N PHE A 109 3.55 -10.35 -2.62
CA PHE A 109 2.73 -9.15 -2.46
C PHE A 109 2.68 -8.67 -1.01
N SER A 110 2.36 -7.40 -0.75
CA SER A 110 2.00 -6.93 0.59
C SER A 110 0.53 -6.52 0.68
N THR A 111 -0.02 -6.57 1.89
CA THR A 111 -1.30 -5.96 2.24
C THR A 111 -1.04 -4.87 3.29
N GLY A 112 -1.45 -3.64 2.98
CA GLY A 112 -1.18 -2.45 3.78
C GLY A 112 -2.46 -1.83 4.31
N TYR A 113 -2.66 -1.88 5.63
CA TYR A 113 -3.76 -1.15 6.27
C TYR A 113 -3.49 0.35 6.20
N ILE A 114 -4.48 1.11 5.73
CA ILE A 114 -4.42 2.57 5.71
C ILE A 114 -4.95 3.06 7.05
N ALA A 115 -4.07 3.59 7.89
CA ALA A 115 -4.34 3.85 9.29
C ALA A 115 -4.04 5.29 9.70
N VAL A 116 -4.62 5.70 10.83
CA VAL A 116 -4.18 6.85 11.61
C VAL A 116 -3.61 6.34 12.93
N LEU A 117 -2.37 6.73 13.23
CA LEU A 117 -1.62 6.39 14.43
C LEU A 117 -1.50 7.58 15.37
N LYS A 118 -1.48 7.30 16.67
CA LYS A 118 -1.05 8.23 17.71
C LYS A 118 0.45 8.41 17.66
N GLU A 119 0.93 9.65 17.61
CA GLU A 119 2.35 9.93 17.52
C GLU A 119 3.13 9.39 18.73
N GLY A 120 4.27 8.77 18.45
CA GLY A 120 5.18 8.23 19.46
C GLY A 120 4.83 6.84 19.99
N LEU A 121 3.76 6.22 19.48
CA LEU A 121 3.40 4.83 19.78
C LEU A 121 3.70 3.92 18.58
N ASP A 122 4.04 2.67 18.87
CA ASP A 122 4.36 1.63 17.87
C ASP A 122 3.19 0.64 17.76
N PRO A 123 2.56 0.48 16.59
CA PRO A 123 1.46 -0.47 16.38
C PRO A 123 1.83 -1.94 16.54
N ASN A 124 3.12 -2.29 16.41
CA ASN A 124 3.58 -3.66 16.69
C ASN A 124 3.67 -3.96 18.19
N VAL A 125 3.71 -2.94 19.04
CA VAL A 125 3.89 -3.08 20.50
C VAL A 125 2.60 -2.81 21.25
N ASP A 126 1.82 -1.81 20.81
CA ASP A 126 0.58 -1.41 21.44
C ASP A 126 -0.52 -1.21 20.38
N PRO A 127 -1.51 -2.12 20.30
CA PRO A 127 -2.66 -1.96 19.43
C PRO A 127 -3.44 -0.67 19.69
N ALA A 128 -3.37 -0.09 20.90
CA ALA A 128 -4.00 1.18 21.21
C ALA A 128 -3.33 2.40 20.55
N SER A 129 -2.20 2.20 19.86
CA SER A 129 -1.56 3.20 19.00
C SER A 129 -2.38 3.51 17.75
N ILE A 130 -3.19 2.57 17.26
CA ILE A 130 -4.07 2.76 16.11
C ILE A 130 -5.29 3.55 16.59
N ALA A 131 -5.47 4.75 16.05
CA ALA A 131 -6.61 5.61 16.32
C ALA A 131 -7.75 5.38 15.30
N GLY A 132 -7.42 5.03 14.07
CA GLY A 132 -8.39 4.82 13.00
C GLY A 132 -7.87 3.97 11.85
N LEU A 133 -8.79 3.38 11.09
CA LEU A 133 -8.51 2.59 9.88
C LEU A 133 -9.45 3.01 8.74
N ALA A 134 -8.98 2.87 7.50
CA ALA A 134 -9.86 2.80 6.34
C ALA A 134 -10.47 1.41 6.27
N GLU A 135 -11.76 1.29 6.58
CA GLU A 135 -12.45 -0.01 6.66
C GLU A 135 -12.81 -0.57 5.27
N GLU A 136 -12.99 0.31 4.28
CA GLU A 136 -13.45 -0.09 2.94
C GLU A 136 -12.28 -0.47 2.01
N TYR A 137 -11.06 -0.06 2.34
CA TYR A 137 -9.92 -0.11 1.43
C TYR A 137 -8.72 -0.82 2.03
N MET A 138 -7.96 -1.49 1.16
CA MET A 138 -6.68 -2.11 1.46
C MET A 138 -5.68 -1.69 0.40
N LEU A 139 -4.50 -1.20 0.79
CA LEU A 139 -3.44 -1.03 -0.18
C LEU A 139 -2.79 -2.39 -0.44
N VAL A 140 -2.59 -2.74 -1.71
CA VAL A 140 -1.85 -3.94 -2.09
C VAL A 140 -0.69 -3.55 -2.98
N TYR A 141 0.50 -4.10 -2.70
CA TYR A 141 1.62 -4.07 -3.64
C TYR A 141 1.87 -5.46 -4.19
N VAL A 142 2.02 -5.58 -5.51
CA VAL A 142 2.33 -6.82 -6.22
C VAL A 142 3.71 -6.71 -6.86
N GLU A 143 4.62 -7.63 -6.57
CA GLU A 143 5.99 -7.56 -7.09
C GLU A 143 6.09 -7.85 -8.60
N THR A 144 5.33 -8.82 -9.09
CA THR A 144 5.24 -9.24 -10.49
C THR A 144 3.80 -9.60 -10.85
N ASP A 145 3.40 -9.52 -12.11
CA ASP A 145 2.02 -9.85 -12.50
C ASP A 145 1.54 -11.17 -11.87
N VAL A 146 0.43 -11.12 -11.14
CA VAL A 146 -0.18 -12.28 -10.48
C VAL A 146 -0.65 -13.26 -11.55
N GLN A 147 -0.16 -14.51 -11.46
CA GLN A 147 -0.43 -15.50 -12.49
C GLN A 147 -1.79 -16.18 -12.27
N PRO A 148 -2.54 -16.52 -13.34
CA PRO A 148 -3.81 -17.22 -13.19
C PRO A 148 -3.70 -18.61 -12.54
N GLY A 149 -4.70 -18.93 -11.73
CA GLY A 149 -4.84 -20.15 -10.94
C GLY A 149 -3.85 -20.28 -9.78
N THR A 150 -3.26 -19.18 -9.32
CA THR A 150 -2.35 -19.16 -8.16
C THR A 150 -3.09 -18.91 -6.84
N GLN A 151 -2.42 -19.11 -5.71
CA GLN A 151 -2.98 -18.77 -4.40
C GLN A 151 -3.06 -17.25 -4.22
N SER A 152 -2.07 -16.51 -4.73
CA SER A 152 -2.06 -15.05 -4.77
C SER A 152 -3.27 -14.51 -5.56
N GLU A 153 -3.60 -15.10 -6.71
CA GLU A 153 -4.80 -14.70 -7.47
C GLU A 153 -6.09 -14.89 -6.67
N ARG A 154 -6.21 -16.02 -5.97
CA ARG A 154 -7.41 -16.31 -5.15
C ARG A 154 -7.52 -15.33 -3.98
N PHE A 155 -6.41 -15.11 -3.27
CA PHE A 155 -6.33 -14.20 -2.12
C PHE A 155 -6.68 -12.76 -2.51
N LEU A 156 -6.11 -12.29 -3.62
CA LEU A 156 -6.31 -10.93 -4.12
C LEU A 156 -7.63 -10.76 -4.90
N GLY A 157 -8.42 -11.82 -5.06
CA GLY A 157 -9.67 -11.78 -5.80
C GLY A 157 -9.50 -11.54 -7.30
N GLY A 158 -8.31 -11.75 -7.86
CA GLY A 158 -8.02 -11.58 -9.29
C GLY A 158 -6.53 -11.55 -9.66
N ALA A 159 -6.26 -11.60 -10.96
CA ALA A 159 -4.92 -11.50 -11.53
C ALA A 159 -4.53 -10.02 -11.70
N LEU A 160 -3.86 -9.47 -10.69
CA LEU A 160 -3.37 -8.09 -10.69
C LEU A 160 -2.04 -7.96 -11.45
N SER A 161 -1.82 -6.82 -12.10
CA SER A 161 -0.50 -6.48 -12.65
C SER A 161 0.51 -6.15 -11.54
N ALA A 162 1.80 -6.11 -11.85
CA ALA A 162 2.81 -5.60 -10.92
C ALA A 162 2.54 -4.12 -10.53
N GLY A 163 2.91 -3.74 -9.31
CA GLY A 163 2.77 -2.39 -8.76
C GLY A 163 1.77 -2.29 -7.62
N TYR A 164 1.43 -1.06 -7.25
CA TYR A 164 0.43 -0.76 -6.23
C TYR A 164 -0.99 -0.79 -6.80
N HIS A 165 -1.92 -1.30 -6.00
CA HIS A 165 -3.37 -1.34 -6.25
C HIS A 165 -4.09 -0.88 -4.99
N LEU A 166 -5.13 -0.07 -5.13
CA LEU A 166 -6.02 0.25 -4.03
C LEU A 166 -7.21 -0.69 -4.10
N MET A 167 -7.24 -1.74 -3.29
CA MET A 167 -8.31 -2.74 -3.31
C MET A 167 -9.46 -2.38 -2.38
N LYS A 168 -10.61 -3.02 -2.57
CA LYS A 168 -11.78 -2.90 -1.69
C LYS A 168 -12.03 -4.18 -0.91
N TRP A 169 -12.56 -4.03 0.29
CA TRP A 169 -13.22 -5.12 1.00
C TRP A 169 -14.65 -5.27 0.47
N ALA A 170 -15.07 -6.52 0.25
CA ALA A 170 -16.43 -6.84 -0.14
C ALA A 170 -16.92 -8.08 0.63
N PRO A 171 -18.19 -8.09 1.07
CA PRO A 171 -18.77 -9.24 1.73
C PRO A 171 -18.81 -10.43 0.77
N MET A 172 -18.47 -11.60 1.30
CA MET A 172 -18.66 -12.87 0.61
C MET A 172 -20.15 -13.17 0.48
N THR A 173 -20.54 -13.74 -0.65
CA THR A 173 -21.86 -14.33 -0.85
C THR A 173 -22.02 -15.59 0.00
N GLU A 174 -23.26 -16.00 0.29
CA GLU A 174 -23.54 -17.24 1.03
C GLU A 174 -22.88 -18.47 0.38
N ALA A 175 -22.81 -18.51 -0.96
CA ALA A 175 -22.13 -19.58 -1.69
C ALA A 175 -20.61 -19.55 -1.50
N GLU A 176 -20.00 -18.36 -1.45
CA GLU A 176 -18.56 -18.18 -1.19
C GLU A 176 -18.22 -18.56 0.25
N LEU A 177 -19.04 -18.17 1.23
CA LEU A 177 -18.89 -18.57 2.63
C LEU A 177 -18.98 -20.09 2.79
N GLN A 178 -19.97 -20.74 2.15
CA GLN A 178 -20.10 -22.19 2.18
C GLN A 178 -18.89 -22.88 1.54
N ALA A 179 -18.36 -22.33 0.43
CA ALA A 179 -17.16 -22.86 -0.21
C ALA A 179 -15.92 -22.69 0.69
N TYR A 180 -15.80 -21.56 1.39
CA TYR A 180 -14.73 -21.30 2.33
C TYR A 180 -14.76 -22.25 3.53
N ASP A 181 -15.93 -22.45 4.14
CA ASP A 181 -16.11 -23.41 5.24
C ASP A 181 -15.80 -24.85 4.82
N ALA A 182 -16.26 -25.25 3.62
CA ALA A 182 -15.92 -26.56 3.08
C ALA A 182 -14.41 -26.71 2.84
N CYS A 183 -13.73 -25.64 2.41
CA CYS A 183 -12.29 -25.65 2.21
C CYS A 183 -11.52 -25.74 3.54
N LYS A 184 -11.93 -25.00 4.58
CA LYS A 184 -11.32 -25.07 5.92
C LYS A 184 -11.43 -26.46 6.54
N ALA A 185 -12.44 -27.24 6.16
CA ALA A 185 -12.60 -28.62 6.61
C ALA A 185 -11.63 -29.61 5.93
N THR A 186 -10.83 -29.16 4.95
CA THR A 186 -9.80 -30.00 4.32
C THR A 186 -8.51 -30.03 5.15
N PRO A 187 -7.61 -31.01 4.93
CA PRO A 187 -6.34 -31.09 5.66
C PRO A 187 -5.36 -29.92 5.45
N ASP A 188 -5.59 -29.07 4.44
CA ASP A 188 -4.77 -27.89 4.15
C ASP A 188 -5.63 -26.61 4.05
N PRO A 189 -6.10 -26.08 5.19
CA PRO A 189 -6.97 -24.91 5.22
C PRO A 189 -6.28 -23.62 4.75
N ARG A 190 -4.94 -23.58 4.72
CA ARG A 190 -4.19 -22.43 4.17
C ARG A 190 -4.36 -22.30 2.65
N SER A 191 -4.85 -23.36 2.00
CA SER A 191 -5.12 -23.36 0.57
C SER A 191 -6.38 -22.57 0.19
N CYS A 192 -7.17 -22.12 1.17
CA CYS A 192 -8.48 -21.50 0.94
C CYS A 192 -8.41 -20.07 0.40
N GLY A 193 -7.24 -19.42 0.48
CA GLY A 193 -6.94 -18.22 -0.30
C GLY A 193 -7.93 -17.06 -0.09
N VAL A 194 -8.36 -16.83 1.14
CA VAL A 194 -9.15 -15.64 1.51
C VAL A 194 -8.26 -14.72 2.32
N ALA A 195 -8.40 -13.41 2.13
CA ALA A 195 -7.62 -12.43 2.85
C ALA A 195 -7.99 -12.41 4.33
N GLU A 196 -7.10 -12.91 5.19
CA GLU A 196 -7.20 -12.75 6.63
C GLU A 196 -6.95 -11.27 6.97
N GLY A 197 -7.91 -10.60 7.61
CA GLY A 197 -7.83 -9.17 7.96
C GLY A 197 -9.14 -8.40 7.90
N GLY A 198 -10.12 -8.87 7.11
CA GLY A 198 -11.52 -8.41 7.17
C GLY A 198 -12.31 -9.10 8.28
N ASP A 199 -13.61 -8.83 8.38
CA ASP A 199 -14.51 -9.77 9.06
C ASP A 199 -14.32 -11.14 8.40
N ALA A 200 -14.50 -12.25 9.13
CA ALA A 200 -14.24 -13.60 8.60
C ALA A 200 -15.10 -13.95 7.36
N ASP A 201 -16.03 -13.06 7.02
CA ASP A 201 -16.98 -13.12 5.94
C ASP A 201 -16.68 -12.14 4.78
N ASP A 202 -15.54 -11.44 4.79
CA ASP A 202 -15.14 -10.49 3.74
C ASP A 202 -14.00 -11.02 2.85
N ARG A 203 -13.87 -10.45 1.65
CA ARG A 203 -12.77 -10.72 0.72
C ARG A 203 -12.28 -9.45 0.03
N LEU A 204 -11.03 -9.49 -0.44
CA LEU A 204 -10.49 -8.44 -1.30
C LEU A 204 -11.05 -8.56 -2.73
N VAL A 205 -11.34 -7.40 -3.32
CA VAL A 205 -11.74 -7.26 -4.72
C VAL A 205 -11.02 -6.09 -5.39
N PRO A 206 -10.71 -6.18 -6.69
CA PRO A 206 -10.19 -5.05 -7.45
C PRO A 206 -11.11 -3.82 -7.37
N ASN A 207 -10.54 -2.64 -7.17
CA ASN A 207 -11.26 -1.39 -7.23
C ASN A 207 -11.09 -0.77 -8.63
N PRO A 208 -12.15 -0.63 -9.44
CA PRO A 208 -12.01 -0.08 -10.78
C PRO A 208 -11.54 1.38 -10.82
N GLU A 209 -11.69 2.11 -9.72
CA GLU A 209 -11.26 3.50 -9.58
C GLU A 209 -9.82 3.62 -9.08
N GLU A 210 -9.21 2.54 -8.57
CA GLU A 210 -7.84 2.53 -8.02
C GLU A 210 -7.58 3.77 -7.14
N PHE A 211 -6.54 4.56 -7.45
CA PHE A 211 -6.11 5.74 -6.72
C PHE A 211 -6.94 7.01 -6.99
N ASP A 212 -7.94 6.94 -7.88
CA ASP A 212 -8.93 8.01 -8.06
C ASP A 212 -10.03 7.97 -6.98
N SER A 213 -10.15 6.87 -6.22
CA SER A 213 -11.08 6.77 -5.10
C SER A 213 -10.68 7.68 -3.93
N GLU A 214 -11.69 8.25 -3.27
CA GLU A 214 -11.50 9.04 -2.04
C GLU A 214 -11.55 8.12 -0.81
N VAL A 215 -10.42 7.97 -0.13
CA VAL A 215 -10.32 7.08 1.05
C VAL A 215 -10.80 7.81 2.30
N THR A 216 -11.74 7.20 3.04
CA THR A 216 -12.14 7.71 4.36
C THR A 216 -11.53 6.87 5.47
N ILE A 217 -10.77 7.50 6.36
CA ILE A 217 -10.30 6.89 7.60
C ILE A 217 -11.19 7.38 8.75
N ARG A 218 -11.80 6.45 9.50
CA ARG A 218 -12.60 6.78 10.67
C ARG A 218 -11.80 6.56 11.94
N ILE A 219 -11.72 7.60 12.78
CA ILE A 219 -11.19 7.47 14.13
C ILE A 219 -12.32 6.99 15.03
N ALA A 220 -12.10 5.86 15.70
CA ALA A 220 -13.09 5.21 16.54
C ALA A 220 -12.47 4.66 17.85
N PRO A 221 -13.26 4.35 18.88
CA PRO A 221 -12.75 3.73 20.09
C PRO A 221 -12.11 2.35 19.80
N PRO A 222 -11.00 1.96 20.47
CA PRO A 222 -10.23 0.74 20.17
C PRO A 222 -11.01 -0.58 20.13
N ARG A 223 -12.20 -0.64 20.73
CA ARG A 223 -13.03 -1.86 20.77
C ARG A 223 -13.69 -2.20 19.44
N GLN A 224 -13.80 -1.28 18.48
CA GLN A 224 -14.33 -1.58 17.14
C GLN A 224 -13.27 -2.21 16.23
N PHE A 225 -11.99 -1.91 16.45
CA PHE A 225 -10.88 -2.52 15.70
C PHE A 225 -10.52 -3.94 16.17
N ALA A 226 -11.07 -4.40 17.30
CA ALA A 226 -10.91 -5.78 17.75
C ALA A 226 -11.65 -6.81 16.86
N ALA A 227 -12.51 -6.35 15.94
CA ALA A 227 -13.19 -7.17 14.94
C ALA A 227 -12.47 -7.16 13.57
N ALA A 228 -11.64 -6.15 13.29
CA ALA A 228 -10.62 -6.30 12.28
C ALA A 228 -9.62 -7.27 12.89
N ASN A 229 -9.57 -8.51 12.40
CA ASN A 229 -8.61 -9.52 12.85
C ASN A 229 -7.18 -9.08 12.46
N LEU A 230 -6.69 -8.02 13.10
CA LEU A 230 -5.29 -7.61 13.12
C LEU A 230 -4.46 -8.53 14.03
N TRP A 231 -5.11 -9.53 14.65
CA TRP A 231 -4.58 -10.56 15.53
C TRP A 231 -5.49 -11.80 15.50
#